data_AF-A0A1L7GCL6-F1
#
_entry.id   AF-A0A1L7GCL6-F1
#
_cell.length_a   1.000
_cell.length_b   1.000
_cell.length_c   1.000
_cell.angle_alpha   90.00
_cell.angle_beta   90.00
_cell.angle_gamma   90.00
#
_symmetry.space_group_name_H-M   'P 1'
#
loop_
_entity.id
_entity.type
_entity.pdbx_description
1 polymer ?
#
loop_
_entity_poly.entity_id
_entity_poly.type
_entity_poly.pdbx_seq_one_letter_code
_entity_poly.pdbx_strand_id
1 'polypeptide(L)'
;MKGHAMSDTASGGSHKAPGDRGRTTIADGVVEKIAGLAAREVVGVHALGSGLSRTFGAVRDRVPGGQKAAVSRGVKAEVGEVQTALDLEIVVDYGVSIRDVARAVRENVVSAVERMTGLEVVEVNIAVSDVKLPDEPDEEPESRLQ
;
A
#
# COMPACT_ATOMS: atom_id res chain seq x y z
N MET A 1 53.81 -7.07 52.54
CA MET A 1 52.79 -7.92 51.87
C MET A 1 51.69 -6.96 51.38
N LYS A 2 51.76 -6.43 50.15
CA LYS A 2 51.14 -6.97 48.91
C LYS A 2 49.72 -7.52 49.13
N GLY A 3 48.74 -6.90 48.47
CA GLY A 3 47.38 -7.44 48.34
C GLY A 3 46.31 -6.40 48.04
N HIS A 4 46.40 -5.76 46.88
CA HIS A 4 45.34 -4.96 46.27
C HIS A 4 44.23 -5.93 45.85
N ALA A 5 43.03 -5.87 46.45
CA ALA A 5 41.87 -6.60 45.96
C ALA A 5 40.95 -5.62 45.23
N MET A 6 41.04 -5.68 43.91
CA MET A 6 40.20 -4.97 42.96
C MET A 6 38.74 -5.38 43.17
N SER A 7 37.88 -4.40 43.47
CA SER A 7 36.44 -4.55 43.28
C SER A 7 36.18 -4.48 41.78
N ASP A 8 35.84 -5.62 41.20
CA ASP A 8 35.43 -5.76 39.80
C ASP A 8 34.08 -5.07 39.60
N THR A 9 34.11 -3.77 39.29
CA THR A 9 32.93 -3.07 38.76
C THR A 9 32.78 -3.46 37.30
N ALA A 10 32.08 -4.57 37.07
CA ALA A 10 31.54 -4.91 35.77
C ALA A 10 30.48 -3.87 35.38
N SER A 11 30.93 -2.77 34.77
CA SER A 11 30.09 -1.85 34.02
C SER A 11 29.70 -2.53 32.70
N GLY A 12 28.81 -3.51 32.78
CA GLY A 12 28.13 -4.06 31.62
C GLY A 12 27.15 -3.01 31.09
N GLY A 13 27.59 -2.22 30.11
CA GLY A 13 26.72 -1.29 29.40
C GLY A 13 25.49 -2.06 28.91
N SER A 14 24.31 -1.59 29.33
CA SER A 14 23.02 -2.17 28.94
C SER A 14 22.79 -1.95 27.45
N HIS A 15 23.40 -2.81 26.61
CA HIS A 15 23.12 -2.81 25.19
C HIS A 15 21.70 -3.35 24.99
N LYS A 16 20.85 -2.52 24.38
CA LYS A 16 19.50 -2.92 23.96
C LYS A 16 19.55 -4.22 23.15
N ALA A 17 18.50 -5.04 23.26
CA ALA A 17 18.38 -6.26 22.48
C ALA A 17 18.55 -5.97 20.97
N PRO A 18 19.12 -6.90 20.18
CA PRO A 18 19.42 -6.65 18.78
C PRO A 18 18.29 -6.04 17.95
N GLY A 19 17.03 -6.45 18.18
CA GLY A 19 15.85 -5.94 17.48
C GLY A 19 15.44 -4.50 17.85
N ASP A 20 15.86 -3.99 19.00
CA ASP A 20 15.49 -2.65 19.49
C ASP A 20 16.54 -1.58 19.13
N ARG A 21 17.53 -1.95 18.32
CA ARG A 21 18.62 -1.07 17.89
C ARG A 21 18.34 -0.57 16.48
N GLY A 22 17.67 0.57 16.36
CA GLY A 22 17.47 1.26 15.09
C GLY A 22 16.07 1.86 14.95
N ARG A 23 15.77 2.32 13.73
CA ARG A 23 14.43 2.77 13.31
C ARG A 23 14.14 2.20 11.92
N THR A 24 12.94 1.68 11.74
CA THR A 24 12.41 1.25 10.44
C THR A 24 11.52 2.36 9.91
N THR A 25 11.71 2.76 8.66
CA THR A 25 10.81 3.67 7.95
C THR A 25 10.28 2.98 6.71
N ILE A 26 9.01 3.18 6.40
CA ILE A 26 8.33 2.54 5.27
C ILE A 26 8.01 3.63 4.25
N ALA A 27 8.39 3.42 3.00
CA ALA A 27 8.09 4.38 1.94
C ALA A 27 6.61 4.31 1.55
N ASP A 28 6.02 5.46 1.20
CA ASP A 28 4.62 5.59 0.77
C ASP A 28 4.25 4.55 -0.30
N GLY A 29 5.09 4.42 -1.32
CA GLY A 29 4.86 3.46 -2.41
C GLY A 29 4.89 1.97 -2.02
N VAL A 30 5.34 1.63 -0.80
CA VAL A 30 5.17 0.26 -0.24
C VAL A 30 3.77 0.12 0.34
N VAL A 31 3.31 1.11 1.10
CA VAL A 31 1.96 1.14 1.69
C VAL A 31 0.89 1.17 0.58
N GLU A 32 1.09 2.00 -0.45
CA GLU A 32 0.22 2.06 -1.63
C GLU A 32 0.06 0.71 -2.32
N LYS A 33 1.13 -0.09 -2.41
CA LYS A 33 1.08 -1.42 -3.02
C LYS A 33 0.30 -2.41 -2.17
N ILE A 34 0.51 -2.38 -0.85
CA ILE A 34 -0.23 -3.24 0.08
C ILE A 34 -1.72 -2.91 0.00
N ALA A 35 -2.06 -1.62 0.12
CA ALA A 35 -3.44 -1.15 0.04
C ALA A 35 -4.08 -1.44 -1.33
N GLY A 36 -3.34 -1.26 -2.42
CA GLY A 36 -3.84 -1.55 -3.77
C GLY A 36 -4.09 -3.04 -4.01
N LEU A 37 -3.23 -3.93 -3.50
CA LEU A 37 -3.48 -5.37 -3.57
C LEU A 37 -4.69 -5.75 -2.70
N ALA A 38 -4.73 -5.29 -1.45
CA ALA A 38 -5.82 -5.58 -0.53
C ALA A 38 -7.18 -5.08 -1.06
N ALA A 39 -7.23 -3.89 -1.68
CA ALA A 39 -8.46 -3.38 -2.26
C ALA A 39 -8.97 -4.25 -3.42
N ARG A 40 -8.07 -4.78 -4.26
CA ARG A 40 -8.41 -5.65 -5.40
C ARG A 40 -8.88 -7.04 -5.00
N GLU A 41 -8.56 -7.51 -3.80
CA GLU A 41 -9.03 -8.80 -3.28
C GLU A 41 -10.51 -8.77 -2.87
N VAL A 42 -11.11 -7.58 -2.75
CA VAL A 42 -12.51 -7.42 -2.36
C VAL A 42 -13.41 -7.67 -3.56
N VAL A 43 -14.33 -8.64 -3.39
CA VAL A 43 -15.36 -8.95 -4.40
C VAL A 43 -16.21 -7.72 -4.70
N GLY A 44 -16.39 -7.44 -5.99
CA GLY A 44 -17.12 -6.28 -6.50
C GLY A 44 -16.23 -5.07 -6.80
N VAL A 45 -14.92 -5.13 -6.49
CA VAL A 45 -13.93 -4.20 -7.03
C VAL A 45 -13.43 -4.73 -8.36
N HIS A 46 -13.69 -4.00 -9.44
CA HIS A 46 -13.23 -4.35 -10.78
C HIS A 46 -11.79 -3.88 -11.02
N ALA A 47 -11.52 -2.61 -10.71
CA ALA A 47 -10.22 -1.98 -10.96
C ALA A 47 -9.92 -0.85 -9.96
N LEU A 48 -8.66 -0.41 -9.93
CA LEU A 48 -8.21 0.77 -9.18
C LEU A 48 -7.74 1.87 -10.14
N GLY A 49 -8.19 3.10 -9.87
CA GLY A 49 -7.92 4.29 -10.67
C GLY A 49 -8.78 4.40 -11.93
N SER A 50 -8.94 5.62 -12.44
CA SER A 50 -9.71 5.87 -13.66
C SER A 50 -9.07 5.25 -14.91
N GLY A 51 -9.90 4.55 -15.71
CA GLY A 51 -9.55 3.93 -17.01
C GLY A 51 -9.08 4.89 -18.11
N LEU A 52 -8.87 6.18 -17.81
CA LEU A 52 -8.51 7.22 -18.79
C LEU A 52 -7.01 7.24 -19.17
N SER A 53 -6.15 6.44 -18.53
CA SER A 53 -4.70 6.54 -18.74
C SER A 53 -4.12 5.68 -19.87
N ARG A 54 -4.90 4.84 -20.57
CA ARG A 54 -4.35 4.03 -21.67
C ARG A 54 -4.21 4.76 -23.01
N THR A 55 -4.82 5.94 -23.20
CA THR A 55 -4.62 6.74 -24.42
C THR A 55 -3.32 7.55 -24.41
N PHE A 56 -2.68 7.74 -23.25
CA PHE A 56 -1.35 8.37 -23.13
C PHE A 56 -0.17 7.37 -23.20
N GLY A 57 -0.45 6.07 -23.34
CA GLY A 57 0.57 5.02 -23.43
C GLY A 57 1.40 5.05 -24.71
N ALA A 58 0.81 5.50 -25.82
CA ALA A 58 1.48 5.49 -27.13
C ALA A 58 2.57 6.58 -27.30
N VAL A 59 2.65 7.57 -26.40
CA VAL A 59 3.60 8.70 -26.52
C VAL A 59 4.72 8.64 -25.46
N ARG A 60 4.58 7.84 -24.41
CA ARG A 60 5.56 7.76 -23.31
C ARG A 60 6.68 6.72 -23.51
N ASP A 61 6.59 5.89 -24.56
CA ASP A 61 7.55 4.82 -24.88
C ASP A 61 8.97 5.28 -25.28
N ARG A 62 9.29 6.57 -25.18
CA ARG A 62 10.66 7.10 -25.38
C ARG A 62 11.40 7.48 -24.09
N VAL A 63 10.88 7.17 -22.90
CA VAL A 63 11.58 7.46 -21.64
C VAL A 63 12.04 6.15 -20.97
N PRO A 64 13.35 5.86 -20.94
CA PRO A 64 13.88 4.73 -20.18
C PRO A 64 13.61 4.94 -18.68
N GLY A 65 12.81 4.06 -18.06
CA GLY A 65 12.57 4.05 -16.60
C GLY A 65 11.11 3.94 -16.12
N GLY A 66 10.12 3.90 -17.01
CA GLY A 66 8.69 4.03 -16.67
C GLY A 66 7.95 2.79 -16.12
N GLN A 67 8.63 1.71 -15.73
CA GLN A 67 7.98 0.43 -15.38
C GLN A 67 7.43 0.32 -13.95
N LYS A 68 7.48 1.37 -13.13
CA LYS A 68 7.17 1.27 -11.69
C LYS A 68 5.71 1.55 -11.29
N ALA A 69 4.84 1.94 -12.22
CA ALA A 69 3.57 2.61 -11.87
C ALA A 69 2.29 1.78 -12.09
N ALA A 70 2.33 0.45 -12.28
CA ALA A 70 1.11 -0.30 -12.60
C ALA A 70 0.30 -0.78 -11.37
N VAL A 71 0.96 -1.01 -10.23
CA VAL A 71 0.32 -1.64 -9.05
C VAL A 71 -0.30 -0.62 -8.09
N SER A 72 0.21 0.63 -8.03
CA SER A 72 -0.31 1.68 -7.14
C SER A 72 -1.23 2.71 -7.83
N ARG A 73 -1.61 2.51 -9.11
CA ARG A 73 -2.58 3.41 -9.76
C ARG A 73 -3.91 3.37 -9.01
N GLY A 74 -4.42 4.54 -8.66
CA GLY A 74 -5.66 4.68 -7.89
C GLY A 74 -5.49 4.54 -6.38
N VAL A 75 -4.26 4.50 -5.85
CA VAL A 75 -4.01 4.51 -4.41
C VAL A 75 -2.92 5.53 -4.10
N LYS A 76 -3.21 6.42 -3.15
CA LYS A 76 -2.24 7.35 -2.59
C LYS A 76 -2.16 7.11 -1.09
N ALA A 77 -0.95 7.02 -0.56
CA ALA A 77 -0.71 6.90 0.87
C ALA A 77 0.06 8.13 1.37
N GLU A 78 -0.30 8.61 2.55
CA GLU A 78 0.49 9.57 3.30
C GLU A 78 0.97 8.87 4.57
N VAL A 79 2.28 8.64 4.68
CA VAL A 79 2.90 7.85 5.75
C VAL A 79 3.65 8.77 6.71
N GLY A 80 3.23 8.74 7.98
CA GLY A 80 3.96 9.33 9.10
C GLY A 80 4.87 8.32 9.78
N GLU A 81 5.39 8.68 10.96
CA GLU A 81 6.26 7.76 11.73
C GLU A 81 5.48 6.59 12.36
N VAL A 82 4.21 6.80 12.70
CA VAL A 82 3.33 5.82 13.36
C VAL A 82 2.01 5.65 12.62
N GLN A 83 1.55 6.69 11.93
CA GLN A 83 0.21 6.76 11.36
C GLN A 83 0.25 6.81 9.83
N THR A 84 -0.83 6.39 9.18
CA THR A 84 -1.00 6.54 7.74
C THR A 84 -2.44 6.84 7.34
N ALA A 85 -2.60 7.68 6.33
CA ALA A 85 -3.88 7.96 5.68
C ALA A 85 -3.84 7.46 4.23
N LEU A 86 -5.00 6.97 3.74
CA LEU A 86 -5.12 6.34 2.43
C LEU A 86 -6.27 6.93 1.64
N ASP A 87 -5.99 7.33 0.40
CA ASP A 87 -6.99 7.71 -0.59
C ASP A 87 -7.00 6.67 -1.72
N LEU A 88 -8.17 6.07 -1.96
CA LEU A 88 -8.38 5.08 -3.01
C LEU A 88 -9.39 5.61 -4.02
N GLU A 89 -9.14 5.30 -5.29
CA GLU A 89 -10.06 5.46 -6.40
C GLU A 89 -10.34 4.07 -6.98
N ILE A 90 -11.61 3.67 -7.03
CA ILE A 90 -12.02 2.33 -7.45
C ILE A 90 -13.09 2.36 -8.54
N VAL A 91 -13.08 1.34 -9.40
CA VAL A 91 -14.17 0.98 -10.30
C VAL A 91 -14.82 -0.29 -9.74
N VAL A 92 -16.14 -0.32 -9.69
CA VAL A 92 -16.91 -1.44 -9.12
C VAL A 92 -17.74 -2.15 -10.17
N ASP A 93 -18.10 -3.40 -9.93
CA ASP A 93 -18.95 -4.17 -10.85
C ASP A 93 -20.41 -3.69 -10.81
N TYR A 94 -21.10 -3.72 -11.94
CA TYR A 94 -22.54 -3.45 -11.99
C TYR A 94 -23.33 -4.44 -11.11
N GLY A 95 -24.32 -3.92 -10.38
CA GLY A 95 -25.24 -4.72 -9.56
C GLY A 95 -24.78 -4.98 -8.13
N VAL A 96 -23.58 -4.52 -7.73
CA VAL A 96 -23.12 -4.61 -6.34
C VAL A 96 -23.59 -3.42 -5.50
N SER A 97 -23.72 -3.63 -4.18
CA SER A 97 -23.93 -2.53 -3.23
C SER A 97 -22.63 -1.76 -3.04
N ILE A 98 -22.54 -0.55 -3.61
CA ILE A 98 -21.36 0.32 -3.49
C ILE A 98 -20.98 0.57 -2.01
N ARG A 99 -21.99 0.73 -1.14
CA ARG A 99 -21.77 0.94 0.30
C ARG A 99 -21.08 -0.25 0.94
N ASP A 100 -21.53 -1.47 0.61
CA ASP A 100 -20.97 -2.69 1.18
C ASP A 100 -19.57 -2.98 0.63
N VAL A 101 -19.36 -2.79 -0.67
CA VAL A 101 -18.04 -2.90 -1.30
C VAL A 101 -17.07 -1.90 -0.66
N ALA A 102 -17.44 -0.62 -0.55
CA ALA A 102 -16.57 0.38 0.07
C ALA A 102 -16.25 0.07 1.54
N ARG A 103 -17.21 -0.48 2.29
CA ARG A 103 -16.97 -0.94 3.66
C ARG A 103 -15.97 -2.11 3.69
N ALA A 104 -16.17 -3.12 2.85
CA ALA A 104 -15.28 -4.27 2.77
C ALA A 104 -13.86 -3.88 2.33
N VAL A 105 -13.73 -2.94 1.39
CA VAL A 105 -12.42 -2.36 1.00
C VAL A 105 -11.74 -1.68 2.18
N ARG A 106 -12.44 -0.82 2.93
CA ARG A 106 -11.87 -0.19 4.13
C ARG A 106 -11.37 -1.23 5.13
N GLU A 107 -12.20 -2.22 5.45
CA GLU A 107 -11.86 -3.28 6.40
C GLU A 107 -10.62 -4.07 5.95
N ASN A 108 -10.56 -4.49 4.68
CA ASN A 108 -9.44 -5.29 4.19
C ASN A 108 -8.15 -4.46 4.10
N VAL A 109 -8.23 -3.23 3.60
CA VAL A 109 -7.07 -2.33 3.46
C VAL A 109 -6.48 -1.97 4.82
N VAL A 110 -7.31 -1.56 5.78
CA VAL A 110 -6.87 -1.27 7.16
C VAL A 110 -6.15 -2.48 7.72
N SER A 111 -6.81 -3.64 7.68
CA SER A 111 -6.25 -4.84 8.29
C SER A 111 -4.95 -5.30 7.61
N ALA A 112 -4.83 -5.18 6.29
CA ALA A 112 -3.60 -5.52 5.57
C ALA A 112 -2.43 -4.58 5.93
N VAL A 113 -2.67 -3.27 5.89
CA VAL A 113 -1.65 -2.26 6.15
C VAL A 113 -1.16 -2.35 7.59
N GLU A 114 -2.06 -2.37 8.58
CA GLU A 114 -1.68 -2.42 9.99
C GLU A 114 -0.90 -3.69 10.33
N ARG A 115 -1.36 -4.86 9.86
CA ARG A 115 -0.68 -6.14 10.12
C ARG A 115 0.72 -6.22 9.50
N MET A 116 0.90 -5.68 8.30
CA MET A 116 2.16 -5.81 7.56
C MET A 116 3.19 -4.74 7.91
N THR A 117 2.73 -3.54 8.29
CA THR A 117 3.60 -2.37 8.48
C THR A 117 3.75 -1.96 9.94
N GLY A 118 2.79 -2.33 10.79
CA GLY A 118 2.70 -1.84 12.17
C GLY A 118 2.28 -0.38 12.30
N LEU A 119 1.92 0.28 11.19
CA LEU A 119 1.35 1.63 11.20
C LEU A 119 -0.12 1.59 11.62
N GLU A 120 -0.60 2.64 12.27
CA GLU A 120 -2.01 2.88 12.58
C GLU A 120 -2.67 3.57 11.38
N VAL A 121 -3.74 2.99 10.84
CA VAL A 121 -4.47 3.61 9.72
C VAL A 121 -5.54 4.54 10.28
N VAL A 122 -5.33 5.85 10.13
CA VAL A 122 -6.24 6.86 10.70
C VAL A 122 -7.50 7.03 9.87
N GLU A 123 -7.38 6.93 8.54
CA GLU A 123 -8.52 7.03 7.62
C GLU A 123 -8.25 6.32 6.30
N VAL A 124 -9.36 5.90 5.67
CA VAL A 124 -9.38 5.34 4.32
C VAL A 124 -10.52 5.97 3.55
N ASN A 125 -10.19 6.90 2.67
CA ASN A 125 -11.12 7.58 1.77
C ASN A 125 -11.24 6.77 0.48
N ILE A 126 -12.46 6.59 -0.01
CA ILE A 126 -12.73 5.82 -1.23
C ILE A 126 -13.60 6.67 -2.16
N ALA A 127 -13.06 7.02 -3.31
CA ALA A 127 -13.78 7.54 -4.45
C ALA A 127 -14.15 6.39 -5.39
N VAL A 128 -15.43 6.27 -5.73
CA VAL A 128 -15.89 5.32 -6.76
C VAL A 128 -16.00 6.12 -8.06
N SER A 129 -15.07 5.90 -8.98
CA SER A 129 -14.98 6.71 -10.19
C SER A 129 -15.78 6.16 -11.35
N ASP A 130 -16.08 4.86 -11.36
CA ASP A 130 -16.87 4.23 -12.42
C ASP A 130 -17.57 2.93 -11.98
N VAL A 131 -18.49 2.45 -12.81
CA VAL A 131 -19.18 1.16 -12.66
C VAL A 131 -19.02 0.34 -13.94
N LYS A 132 -18.35 -0.81 -13.84
CA LYS A 132 -18.16 -1.74 -14.95
C LYS A 132 -19.49 -2.36 -15.38
N LEU A 133 -19.93 -2.08 -16.60
CA LEU A 133 -21.10 -2.72 -17.18
C LEU A 133 -20.75 -4.10 -17.77
N PRO A 134 -21.68 -5.07 -17.75
CA PRO A 134 -21.41 -6.45 -18.22
C PRO A 134 -21.12 -6.53 -19.72
N ASP A 135 -21.62 -5.59 -20.52
CA ASP A 135 -21.44 -5.55 -21.97
C ASP A 135 -20.22 -4.73 -22.41
N GLU A 136 -19.52 -4.10 -21.47
CA GLU A 136 -18.28 -3.39 -21.77
C GLU A 136 -17.12 -4.40 -21.86
N PRO A 137 -16.29 -4.36 -22.92
CA PRO A 137 -15.15 -5.26 -23.03
C PRO A 137 -14.18 -5.03 -21.87
N ASP A 138 -13.61 -6.11 -21.33
CA ASP A 138 -12.56 -5.99 -20.33
C ASP A 138 -11.37 -5.24 -20.91
N GLU A 139 -10.98 -4.19 -20.22
CA GLU A 139 -9.86 -3.37 -20.60
C GLU A 139 -8.57 -4.05 -20.16
N GLU A 140 -8.15 -5.11 -20.86
CA GLU A 140 -6.91 -5.81 -20.51
C GLU A 140 -5.70 -4.87 -20.61
N PRO A 141 -4.76 -4.94 -19.64
CA PRO A 141 -3.47 -4.30 -19.82
C PRO A 141 -2.78 -5.02 -20.99
N GLU A 142 -2.65 -4.35 -22.14
CA GLU A 142 -1.95 -4.91 -23.29
C GLU A 142 -0.60 -5.48 -22.85
N SER A 143 -0.57 -6.80 -22.75
CA SER A 143 0.63 -7.58 -22.61
C SER A 143 1.43 -7.30 -23.88
N ARG A 144 2.49 -6.49 -23.77
CA ARG A 144 3.44 -6.25 -24.86
C ARG A 144 3.94 -7.61 -25.37
N LEU A 145 3.32 -8.11 -26.45
CA LEU A 145 3.90 -9.16 -27.26
C LEU A 145 4.96 -8.51 -28.15
N GLN A 146 6.20 -8.74 -27.71
CA GLN A 146 7.50 -8.78 -28.39
C GLN A 146 7.69 -8.01 -29.70
#